data_AF-A0A2N3BYU3-F1
#
_entry.id   AF-A0A2N3BYU3-F1
#
_cell.length_a   1.000
_cell.length_b   1.000
_cell.length_c   1.000
_cell.angle_alpha   90.00
_cell.angle_beta   90.00
_cell.angle_gamma   90.00
#
_symmetry.space_group_name_H-M   'P 1'
#
loop_
_entity.id
_entity.type
_entity.pdbx_description
1 polymer ?
#
loop_
_entity_poly.entity_id
_entity_poly.type
_entity_poly.pdbx_seq_one_letter_code
_entity_poly.pdbx_strand_id
1 'polypeptide(L)'
;FEELNVKVVAVSVDSQFTHAAWRNTAPKDGGLGPVKFPMVADMTKQIARDYDVLIEKDGVALRGTFLIDREGVVRHQLVNDLPLGRNADEALRMADALQFHEEHGEVCPAGWNKGDEGMTADASGVAKYLGAHAEAL
;
A
#
# COMPACT_ATOMS: atom_id res chain seq x y z
N PHE A 1 10.42 2.36 2.51
CA PHE A 1 9.72 3.30 1.61
C PHE A 1 10.62 4.40 1.08
N GLU A 2 11.22 5.27 1.93
CA GLU A 2 12.09 6.36 1.43
C GLU A 2 13.29 5.86 0.60
N GLU A 3 13.93 4.76 1.02
CA GLU A 3 15.02 4.11 0.27
C GLU A 3 14.58 3.59 -1.10
N LEU A 4 13.29 3.28 -1.26
CA LEU A 4 12.69 2.88 -2.54
C LEU A 4 12.18 4.10 -3.33
N ASN A 5 12.45 5.32 -2.88
CA ASN A 5 11.85 6.53 -3.46
C ASN A 5 10.30 6.48 -3.49
N VAL A 6 9.68 5.87 -2.47
CA VAL A 6 8.23 5.80 -2.29
C VAL A 6 7.82 6.72 -1.15
N LYS A 7 6.77 7.50 -1.36
CA LYS A 7 6.17 8.36 -0.32
C LYS A 7 4.94 7.69 0.28
N VAL A 8 4.80 7.84 1.60
CA VAL A 8 3.63 7.35 2.35
C VAL A 8 2.77 8.55 2.70
N VAL A 9 1.45 8.44 2.50
CA VAL A 9 0.47 9.46 2.87
C VAL A 9 -0.65 8.79 3.64
N ALA A 10 -0.98 9.32 4.83
CA ALA A 10 -2.16 8.90 5.56
C ALA A 10 -3.32 9.83 5.23
N VAL A 11 -4.53 9.29 5.08
CA VAL A 11 -5.74 10.06 4.79
C VAL A 11 -6.84 9.59 5.72
N SER A 12 -7.63 10.54 6.24
CA SER A 12 -8.88 10.25 6.95
C SER A 12 -9.81 11.45 6.86
N VAL A 13 -11.05 11.26 7.28
CA VAL A 13 -12.11 12.29 7.24
C VAL A 13 -11.99 13.34 8.35
N ASP A 14 -11.02 13.18 9.26
CA ASP A 14 -10.74 14.10 10.35
C ASP A 14 -10.09 15.39 9.85
N SER A 15 -10.19 16.46 10.66
CA SER A 15 -9.56 17.74 10.37
C SER A 15 -8.03 17.70 10.59
N GLN A 16 -7.32 18.63 9.95
CA GLN A 16 -5.89 18.84 10.18
C GLN A 16 -5.56 19.22 11.63
N PHE A 17 -6.51 19.83 12.36
CA PHE A 17 -6.36 20.15 13.77
C PHE A 17 -6.40 18.88 14.63
N THR A 18 -7.31 17.96 14.31
CA THR A 18 -7.37 16.62 14.93
C THR A 18 -6.05 15.86 14.69
N HIS A 19 -5.53 15.90 13.46
CA HIS A 19 -4.23 15.29 13.13
C HIS A 19 -3.07 15.91 13.91
N ALA A 20 -3.05 17.23 14.06
CA ALA A 20 -2.03 17.90 14.86
C ALA A 20 -2.13 17.52 16.34
N ALA A 21 -3.33 17.51 16.91
CA ALA A 21 -3.55 17.10 18.30
C ALA A 21 -3.10 15.64 18.54
N TRP A 22 -3.46 14.72 17.65
CA TRP A 22 -3.12 13.31 17.78
C TRP A 22 -1.61 13.06 17.65
N ARG A 23 -0.93 13.77 16.75
CA ARG A 23 0.56 13.75 16.63
C ARG A 23 1.27 14.34 17.84
N ASN A 24 0.69 15.35 18.47
CA ASN A 24 1.27 15.99 19.65
C ASN A 24 0.95 15.23 20.96
N THR A 25 0.09 14.22 20.90
CA THR A 25 -0.21 13.35 22.04
C THR A 25 0.78 12.19 22.06
N ALA A 26 1.29 11.83 23.24
CA ALA A 26 2.27 10.75 23.36
C ALA A 26 1.63 9.37 23.14
N PRO A 27 2.38 8.38 22.61
CA PRO A 27 1.84 7.03 22.38
C PRO A 27 1.27 6.34 23.62
N LYS A 28 1.90 6.54 24.79
CA LYS A 28 1.42 6.00 26.07
C LYS A 28 0.03 6.52 26.48
N ASP A 29 -0.37 7.67 25.92
CA ASP A 29 -1.65 8.33 26.18
C ASP A 29 -2.64 8.14 25.01
N GLY A 30 -2.35 7.19 24.11
CA GLY A 30 -3.19 6.89 22.93
C GLY A 30 -2.95 7.80 21.72
N GLY A 31 -1.91 8.64 21.78
CA GLY A 31 -1.47 9.48 20.67
C GLY A 31 -0.69 8.74 19.60
N LEU A 32 -0.51 9.39 18.45
CA LEU A 32 0.33 8.87 17.38
C LEU A 32 1.82 9.19 17.61
N GLY A 33 2.11 10.27 18.34
CA GLY A 33 3.45 10.84 18.41
C GLY A 33 3.93 11.43 17.08
N PRO A 34 5.21 11.83 16.99
CA PRO A 34 5.76 12.50 15.80
C PRO A 34 5.98 11.50 14.65
N VAL A 35 5.03 11.43 13.73
CA VAL A 35 5.18 10.69 12.47
C VAL A 35 5.85 11.53 11.38
N LYS A 36 6.56 10.86 10.47
CA LYS A 36 7.34 11.48 9.38
C LYS A 36 6.56 11.61 8.06
N PHE A 37 5.37 11.02 7.97
CA PHE A 37 4.54 11.09 6.77
C PHE A 37 3.43 12.15 6.92
N PRO A 38 3.00 12.77 5.81
CA PRO A 38 1.86 13.67 5.81
C PRO A 38 0.55 12.95 6.17
N MET A 39 -0.33 13.68 6.86
CA MET A 39 -1.69 13.27 7.20
C MET A 39 -2.68 14.24 6.55
N VAL A 40 -3.38 13.77 5.53
CA VAL A 40 -4.38 14.54 4.77
C VAL A 40 -5.73 14.51 5.49
N ALA A 41 -6.34 15.68 5.56
CA ALA A 41 -7.68 15.88 6.09
C ALA A 41 -8.72 15.88 4.94
N ASP A 42 -9.43 14.78 4.77
CA ASP A 42 -10.50 14.62 3.79
C ASP A 42 -11.86 15.04 4.40
N MET A 43 -11.97 16.28 4.84
CA MET A 43 -13.16 16.74 5.58
C MET A 43 -14.44 16.70 4.74
N THR A 44 -14.33 16.87 3.43
CA THR A 44 -15.45 16.77 2.47
C THR A 44 -15.84 15.32 2.19
N LYS A 45 -15.01 14.34 2.61
CA LYS A 45 -15.16 12.90 2.35
C LYS A 45 -15.06 12.57 0.86
N GLN A 46 -14.55 13.50 0.05
CA GLN A 46 -14.51 13.33 -1.39
C GLN A 46 -13.41 12.33 -1.77
N ILE A 47 -12.25 12.39 -1.12
CA ILE A 47 -11.16 11.45 -1.40
C ILE A 47 -11.59 10.03 -1.03
N ALA A 48 -12.17 9.84 0.15
CA ALA A 48 -12.66 8.53 0.58
C ALA A 48 -13.76 7.97 -0.35
N ARG A 49 -14.61 8.84 -0.90
CA ARG A 49 -15.67 8.46 -1.85
C ARG A 49 -15.10 8.15 -3.24
N ASP A 50 -14.15 8.95 -3.73
CA ASP A 50 -13.48 8.74 -5.02
C ASP A 50 -12.67 7.44 -5.05
N TYR A 51 -12.13 7.04 -3.91
CA TYR A 51 -11.42 5.76 -3.73
C TYR A 51 -12.34 4.61 -3.30
N ASP A 52 -13.66 4.82 -3.28
CA ASP A 52 -14.68 3.83 -2.93
C ASP A 52 -14.44 3.12 -1.58
N VAL A 53 -13.97 3.87 -0.59
CA VAL A 53 -13.72 3.38 0.78
C VAL A 53 -14.59 4.06 1.83
N LEU A 54 -15.43 5.02 1.46
CA LEU A 54 -16.30 5.69 2.43
C LEU A 54 -17.50 4.81 2.83
N ILE A 55 -17.67 4.59 4.12
CA ILE A 55 -18.90 4.04 4.69
C ILE A 55 -19.89 5.19 4.88
N GLU A 56 -20.78 5.39 3.90
CA GLU A 56 -21.71 6.54 3.87
C GLU A 56 -22.52 6.73 5.16
N LYS A 57 -23.05 5.62 5.70
CA LYS A 57 -23.87 5.64 6.92
C LYS A 57 -23.10 6.07 8.18
N ASP A 58 -21.80 5.79 8.22
CA ASP A 58 -20.97 5.98 9.42
C ASP A 58 -20.03 7.19 9.25
N GLY A 59 -19.89 7.71 8.04
CA GLY A 59 -19.08 8.89 7.72
C GLY A 59 -17.58 8.66 7.84
N VAL A 60 -17.11 7.41 7.89
CA VAL A 60 -15.70 7.01 8.04
C VAL A 60 -15.23 6.16 6.87
N ALA A 61 -13.92 6.14 6.62
CA ALA A 61 -13.34 5.29 5.58
C ALA A 61 -13.03 3.87 6.13
N LEU A 62 -13.25 2.85 5.29
CA LEU A 62 -12.64 1.53 5.42
C LEU A 62 -11.11 1.65 5.37
N ARG A 63 -10.41 0.58 5.74
CA ARG A 63 -8.95 0.54 5.78
C ARG A 63 -8.37 0.27 4.40
N GLY A 64 -8.50 1.25 3.51
CA GLY A 64 -7.93 1.22 2.16
C GLY A 64 -6.43 1.54 2.12
N THR A 65 -5.69 0.81 1.30
CA THR A 65 -4.29 1.10 0.93
C THR A 65 -4.14 0.99 -0.58
N PHE A 66 -3.55 2.01 -1.19
CA PHE A 66 -3.37 2.11 -2.63
C PHE A 66 -1.89 2.36 -2.94
N LEU A 67 -1.32 1.55 -3.83
CA LEU A 67 -0.01 1.79 -4.41
C LEU A 67 -0.21 2.50 -5.75
N ILE A 68 0.31 3.73 -5.83
CA ILE A 68 0.22 4.59 -7.01
C ILE A 68 1.63 4.78 -7.54
N ASP A 69 1.81 4.54 -8.84
CA ASP A 69 3.11 4.69 -9.49
C ASP A 69 3.44 6.14 -9.87
N ARG A 70 4.54 6.33 -10.61
CA ARG A 70 5.02 7.64 -11.06
C ARG A 70 4.18 8.27 -12.17
N GLU A 71 3.37 7.47 -12.86
CA GLU A 71 2.44 7.90 -13.92
C GLU A 71 1.06 8.25 -13.34
N GLY A 72 0.86 8.06 -12.04
CA GLY A 72 -0.40 8.32 -11.34
C GLY A 72 -1.40 7.18 -11.46
N VAL A 73 -0.97 5.98 -11.86
CA VAL A 73 -1.84 4.82 -11.99
C VAL A 73 -1.85 3.99 -10.71
N VAL A 74 -3.04 3.59 -10.26
CA VAL A 74 -3.20 2.64 -9.16
C VAL A 74 -2.76 1.25 -9.63
N ARG A 75 -1.67 0.74 -9.06
CA ARG A 75 -1.10 -0.58 -9.39
C ARG A 75 -1.55 -1.68 -8.45
N HIS A 76 -1.92 -1.33 -7.21
CA HIS A 76 -2.41 -2.29 -6.22
C HIS A 76 -3.35 -1.59 -5.25
N GLN A 77 -4.42 -2.29 -4.86
CA GLN A 77 -5.37 -1.85 -3.83
C GLN A 77 -5.66 -2.98 -2.85
N LEU A 78 -5.75 -2.63 -1.57
CA LEU A 78 -6.16 -3.52 -0.48
C LEU A 78 -7.20 -2.78 0.36
N VAL A 79 -8.36 -3.40 0.60
CA VAL A 79 -9.41 -2.84 1.45
C VAL A 79 -9.74 -3.84 2.54
N ASN A 80 -9.43 -3.46 3.78
CA ASN A 80 -9.78 -4.24 4.96
C ASN A 80 -11.01 -3.65 5.66
N ASP A 81 -11.84 -4.52 6.22
CA ASP A 81 -12.89 -4.12 7.15
C ASP A 81 -12.29 -3.48 8.42
N LEU A 82 -13.09 -2.71 9.16
CA LEU A 82 -12.69 -1.95 10.34
C LEU A 82 -11.95 -2.76 11.42
N PRO A 83 -12.29 -4.03 11.73
CA PRO A 83 -11.55 -4.79 12.76
C PRO A 83 -10.21 -5.36 12.26
N LEU A 84 -9.92 -5.30 10.95
CA LEU A 84 -8.77 -5.99 10.35
C LEU A 84 -7.63 -5.01 10.06
N GLY A 85 -6.53 -5.13 10.81
CA GLY A 85 -5.30 -4.36 10.57
C GLY A 85 -4.66 -4.68 9.21
N ARG A 86 -3.84 -3.76 8.72
CA ARG A 86 -3.05 -3.94 7.49
C ARG A 86 -1.63 -4.40 7.82
N ASN A 87 -0.95 -5.00 6.85
CA ASN A 87 0.45 -5.37 6.96
C ASN A 87 1.34 -4.38 6.18
N ALA A 88 2.26 -3.70 6.89
CA ALA A 88 3.19 -2.76 6.28
C ALA A 88 4.27 -3.46 5.44
N ASP A 89 4.66 -4.67 5.82
CA ASP A 89 5.67 -5.45 5.09
C ASP A 89 5.13 -5.88 3.73
N GLU A 90 3.84 -6.20 3.64
CA GLU A 90 3.18 -6.51 2.36
C GLU A 90 3.07 -5.28 1.46
N ALA A 91 2.78 -4.12 2.03
CA ALA A 91 2.80 -2.86 1.28
C ALA A 91 4.21 -2.52 0.75
N LEU A 92 5.25 -2.85 1.53
CA LEU A 92 6.64 -2.70 1.10
C LEU A 92 6.98 -3.69 -0.02
N ARG A 93 6.60 -4.97 0.14
CA ARG A 93 6.80 -6.03 -0.86
C ARG A 93 6.16 -5.68 -2.20
N MET A 94 4.94 -5.13 -2.19
CA MET A 94 4.27 -4.68 -3.41
C MET A 94 4.99 -3.51 -4.09
N ALA A 95 5.60 -2.61 -3.32
CA ALA A 95 6.41 -1.53 -3.87
C ALA A 95 7.72 -2.06 -4.49
N ASP A 96 8.42 -2.99 -3.83
CA ASP A 96 9.59 -3.66 -4.41
C ASP A 96 9.21 -4.43 -5.69
N ALA A 97 8.07 -5.13 -5.71
CA ALA A 97 7.61 -5.90 -6.87
C ALA A 97 7.31 -5.02 -8.09
N LEU A 98 6.65 -3.89 -7.86
CA LEU A 98 6.40 -2.91 -8.92
C LEU A 98 7.72 -2.38 -9.50
N GLN A 99 8.68 -2.01 -8.64
CA GLN A 99 9.97 -1.48 -9.10
C GLN A 99 10.82 -2.52 -9.82
N PHE A 100 10.80 -3.76 -9.35
CA PHE A 100 11.45 -4.87 -10.06
C PHE A 100 10.89 -5.01 -11.48
N HIS A 101 9.56 -5.01 -11.62
CA HIS A 101 8.91 -5.07 -12.93
C HIS A 101 9.26 -3.87 -13.81
N GLU A 102 9.24 -2.65 -13.27
CA GLU A 102 9.61 -1.42 -14.00
C GLU A 102 11.07 -1.46 -14.49
N GLU A 103 11.98 -2.05 -13.72
CA GLU A 103 13.41 -2.10 -14.05
C GLU A 103 13.76 -3.24 -15.03
N HIS A 104 13.16 -4.41 -14.86
CA HIS A 104 13.55 -5.63 -15.58
C HIS A 104 12.59 -6.02 -16.71
N GLY A 105 11.33 -5.54 -16.68
CA GLY A 105 10.26 -5.97 -17.59
C GLY A 105 9.72 -7.39 -17.32
N GLU A 106 10.24 -8.07 -16.32
CA GLU A 106 9.80 -9.39 -15.86
C GLU A 106 8.61 -9.28 -14.90
N VAL A 107 7.79 -10.33 -14.80
CA VAL A 107 6.69 -10.39 -13.83
C VAL A 107 7.13 -11.04 -12.52
N CYS A 108 6.50 -10.65 -11.43
CA CYS A 108 6.73 -11.19 -10.09
C CYS A 108 5.76 -12.37 -9.82
N PRO A 109 6.25 -13.60 -9.60
CA PRO A 109 5.42 -14.76 -9.26
C PRO A 109 4.68 -14.63 -7.91
N ALA A 110 3.82 -15.60 -7.61
CA ALA A 110 3.10 -15.64 -6.34
C ALA A 110 4.09 -15.72 -5.17
N GLY A 111 3.90 -14.86 -4.16
CA GLY A 111 4.78 -14.81 -2.99
C GLY A 111 6.16 -14.19 -3.24
N TRP A 112 6.43 -13.62 -4.42
CA TRP A 112 7.71 -12.98 -4.75
C TRP A 112 8.13 -11.94 -3.71
N ASN A 113 9.39 -12.02 -3.30
CA ASN A 113 10.08 -11.03 -2.46
C ASN A 113 11.31 -10.49 -3.16
N LYS A 114 11.82 -9.38 -2.64
CA LYS A 114 13.05 -8.77 -3.15
C LYS A 114 14.21 -9.78 -3.11
N GLY A 115 14.79 -10.02 -4.28
CA GLY A 115 15.89 -10.99 -4.47
C GLY A 115 15.46 -12.31 -5.11
N ASP A 116 14.15 -12.59 -5.19
CA ASP A 116 13.63 -13.75 -5.88
C ASP A 116 13.70 -13.59 -7.41
N GLU A 117 13.81 -14.71 -8.14
CA GLU A 117 13.82 -14.71 -9.60
C GLU A 117 12.45 -14.24 -10.14
N GLY A 118 12.49 -13.34 -11.13
CA GLY A 118 11.32 -12.95 -11.90
C GLY A 118 10.98 -14.00 -12.97
N MET A 119 9.94 -13.73 -13.73
CA MET A 119 9.50 -14.61 -14.80
C MET A 119 9.23 -13.79 -16.07
N THR A 120 9.75 -14.25 -17.22
CA THR A 120 9.42 -13.64 -18.51
C THR A 120 7.93 -13.84 -18.81
N ALA A 121 7.24 -12.79 -19.24
CA ALA A 121 5.80 -12.79 -19.47
C ALA A 121 5.38 -13.47 -20.81
N ASP A 122 5.89 -14.68 -21.06
CA ASP A 122 5.49 -15.52 -22.18
C ASP A 122 5.40 -17.00 -21.79
N ALA A 123 4.85 -17.84 -22.67
CA ALA A 123 4.64 -19.26 -22.38
C ALA A 123 5.95 -20.03 -22.09
N SER A 124 7.06 -19.62 -22.70
CA SER A 124 8.37 -20.24 -22.48
C SER A 124 8.95 -19.84 -21.12
N GLY A 125 8.82 -18.58 -20.73
CA GLY A 125 9.20 -18.05 -19.42
C GLY A 125 8.44 -18.73 -18.30
N VAL A 126 7.12 -18.91 -18.46
CA VAL A 126 6.28 -19.65 -17.52
C VAL A 126 6.74 -21.10 -17.39
N ALA A 127 6.92 -21.81 -18.50
CA ALA A 127 7.35 -23.20 -18.47
C ALA A 127 8.73 -23.38 -17.81
N LYS A 128 9.67 -22.47 -18.09
CA LYS A 128 11.00 -22.45 -17.47
C LYS A 128 10.90 -22.24 -15.95
N TYR A 129 10.16 -21.23 -15.51
CA TYR A 129 10.02 -20.91 -14.09
C TYR A 129 9.34 -22.06 -13.33
N LEU A 130 8.18 -22.53 -13.81
CA LEU A 130 7.46 -23.63 -13.16
C LEU A 130 8.28 -24.93 -13.17
N GLY A 131 9.03 -25.21 -14.23
CA GLY A 131 9.91 -26.38 -14.30
C GLY A 131 11.05 -26.35 -13.28
N ALA A 132 11.55 -25.16 -12.92
CA ALA A 132 12.60 -24.99 -11.92
C ALA A 132 12.07 -24.95 -10.47
N HIS A 133 10.80 -24.55 -10.28
CA HIS A 133 10.22 -24.29 -8.97
C HIS A 133 9.03 -25.19 -8.58
N ALA A 134 8.76 -26.25 -9.36
CA ALA A 134 7.58 -27.11 -9.20
C ALA A 134 7.39 -27.69 -7.78
N GLU A 135 8.47 -27.99 -7.06
CA GLU A 135 8.40 -28.60 -5.72
C GLU A 135 8.12 -27.58 -4.59
N ALA A 136 8.26 -26.29 -4.87
CA ALA A 136 8.07 -25.21 -3.90
C ALA A 136 6.72 -24.48 -4.04
N LEU A 137 5.92 -24.85 -5.04
CA LEU A 137 4.57 -24.36 -5.30
C LEU A 137 3.51 -25.20 -4.55
#